data_AF-A0AAD4JY24-F1
#
_entry.id   AF-A0AAD4JY24-F1
#
_cell.length_a   1.000
_cell.length_b   1.000
_cell.length_c   1.000
_cell.angle_alpha   90.00
_cell.angle_beta   90.00
_cell.angle_gamma   90.00
#
_symmetry.space_group_name_H-M   'P 1'
#
loop_
_entity.id
_entity.type
_entity.pdbx_description
1 polymer ?
#
loop_
_entity_poly.entity_id
_entity_poly.type
_entity_poly.pdbx_seq_one_letter_code
_entity_poly.pdbx_strand_id
1 'polypeptide(L)'
;YAGSMTLSRLVLSIVLICLPLVRCAFDPEVFCTLVVDGTKLKDPRACDTWIECRDGAAISGSCDAGLFYDRQSKSCLPSDSVKCISSNPCAAIETGFAVDPYSCNGYYYCREGKATRGECKPDYTYNPGLETCIRDYPCTVGMDPNSICNILPDGVFIKDDSNCNGWQTCWKGSVIVDTCSDTFYFDAQQGQCDYPQNVECRHTEPPPIVADPDVCPQSGIFVSDGKTCNGYYYCHESELGEMLLLPGACSAGRFFSAIQQGVCVPQEKLHCSYDRCAGRGHAHIQLVNVSNDGCRGFAVCQDGLTIETGTCPEEQYFDELTQRCTDEIISYAACAP
;
A
#
# COMPACT_ATOMS: atom_id res chain seq x y z
N TYR A 1 8.86 0.82 -37.38
CA TYR A 1 9.63 1.13 -36.16
C TYR A 1 8.86 2.17 -35.37
N ALA A 2 7.92 1.71 -34.56
CA ALA A 2 7.03 2.55 -33.76
C ALA A 2 7.03 1.97 -32.35
N GLY A 3 7.69 2.65 -31.41
CA GLY A 3 7.69 2.32 -30.00
C GLY A 3 6.50 3.00 -29.34
N SER A 4 5.51 2.20 -28.95
CA SER A 4 4.33 2.63 -28.18
C SER A 4 4.64 2.51 -26.70
N MET A 5 4.45 3.61 -25.97
CA MET A 5 4.59 3.71 -24.52
C MET A 5 3.48 2.90 -23.81
N THR A 6 3.83 2.20 -22.73
CA THR A 6 2.90 1.47 -21.86
C THR A 6 2.60 2.25 -20.58
N LEU A 7 1.31 2.26 -20.23
CA LEU A 7 0.69 2.79 -19.02
C LEU A 7 1.24 2.09 -17.75
N SER A 8 1.57 2.87 -16.71
CA SER A 8 1.87 2.38 -15.36
C SER A 8 0.72 2.73 -14.41
N ARG A 9 0.17 1.73 -13.72
CA ARG A 9 -0.71 1.86 -12.55
C ARG A 9 -0.14 0.96 -11.45
N LEU A 10 0.34 1.56 -10.35
CA LEU A 10 0.77 0.84 -9.15
C LEU A 10 -0.47 0.62 -8.26
N VAL A 11 -0.79 -0.64 -7.99
CA VAL A 11 -1.75 -1.09 -6.97
C VAL A 11 -0.98 -2.13 -6.16
N LEU A 12 -1.20 -2.17 -4.85
CA LEU A 12 -0.70 -3.18 -3.91
C LEU A 12 -0.54 -4.53 -4.64
N SER A 13 0.70 -4.88 -4.98
CA SER A 13 0.96 -6.10 -5.72
C SER A 13 1.38 -7.14 -4.71
N ILE A 14 0.48 -8.09 -4.42
CA ILE A 14 0.89 -9.49 -4.22
C ILE A 14 2.01 -9.72 -5.23
N VAL A 15 3.26 -10.00 -4.81
CA VAL A 15 4.43 -10.11 -5.69
C VAL A 15 4.04 -10.79 -7.00
N LEU A 16 3.88 -9.97 -8.04
CA LEU A 16 3.17 -10.31 -9.26
C LEU A 16 4.24 -10.54 -10.32
N ILE A 17 4.77 -11.75 -10.36
CA ILE A 17 5.71 -12.13 -11.42
C ILE A 17 4.88 -12.34 -12.70
N CYS A 18 4.79 -11.29 -13.52
CA CYS A 18 4.08 -11.33 -14.79
C CYS A 18 4.92 -12.07 -15.83
N LEU A 19 4.90 -13.41 -15.77
CA LEU A 19 5.14 -14.24 -16.95
C LEU A 19 3.85 -14.23 -17.79
N PRO A 20 3.92 -14.31 -19.13
CA PRO A 20 2.84 -13.88 -20.03
C PRO A 20 1.56 -14.75 -20.00
N LEU A 21 1.38 -15.62 -19.01
CA LEU A 21 0.25 -16.53 -18.87
C LEU A 21 -0.23 -16.83 -17.42
N VAL A 22 0.24 -16.13 -16.37
CA VAL A 22 -0.11 -16.50 -14.98
C VAL A 22 -0.85 -15.38 -14.24
N ARG A 23 -2.00 -15.73 -13.65
CA ARG A 23 -2.85 -14.87 -12.83
C ARG A 23 -2.13 -14.46 -11.53
N CYS A 24 -2.37 -13.25 -11.04
CA CYS A 24 -2.00 -12.80 -9.70
C CYS A 24 -2.58 -13.76 -8.66
N ALA A 25 -1.75 -14.58 -8.03
CA ALA A 25 -2.19 -15.57 -7.07
C ALA A 25 -1.40 -15.42 -5.78
N PHE A 26 -2.08 -15.61 -4.65
CA PHE A 26 -1.45 -15.68 -3.34
C PHE A 26 -0.38 -16.79 -3.34
N ASP A 27 0.87 -16.40 -3.07
CA ASP A 27 2.00 -17.31 -2.91
C ASP A 27 2.34 -17.46 -1.42
N PRO A 28 2.03 -18.63 -0.82
CA PRO A 28 2.24 -18.84 0.60
C PRO A 28 3.72 -18.93 0.98
N GLU A 29 4.60 -19.34 0.06
CA GLU A 29 6.04 -19.45 0.37
C GLU A 29 6.65 -18.06 0.54
N VAL A 30 6.28 -17.12 -0.32
CA VAL A 30 6.69 -15.72 -0.16
C VAL A 30 6.08 -15.14 1.11
N PHE A 31 4.79 -15.37 1.33
CA PHE A 31 4.09 -14.82 2.48
C PHE A 31 4.67 -15.27 3.82
N CYS A 32 5.04 -16.56 3.94
CA CYS A 32 5.62 -17.09 5.17
C CYS A 32 7.00 -16.53 5.52
N THR A 33 7.71 -15.90 4.56
CA THR A 33 8.93 -15.14 4.86
C THR A 33 8.68 -13.78 5.51
N LEU A 34 7.45 -13.27 5.44
CA LEU A 34 7.07 -11.92 5.89
C LEU A 34 6.36 -11.91 7.25
N VAL A 35 6.06 -13.06 7.83
CA VAL A 35 5.34 -13.16 9.11
C VAL A 35 6.17 -13.89 10.16
N VAL A 36 5.74 -13.74 11.42
CA VAL A 36 6.34 -14.41 12.58
C VAL A 36 6.31 -15.93 12.42
N ASP A 37 7.40 -16.59 12.82
CA ASP A 37 7.46 -18.04 12.83
C ASP A 37 6.32 -18.66 13.66
N GLY A 38 5.75 -19.76 13.17
CA GLY A 38 4.57 -20.41 13.76
C GLY A 38 3.25 -19.69 13.50
N THR A 39 3.22 -18.61 12.69
CA THR A 39 1.97 -17.95 12.30
C THR A 39 1.05 -18.92 11.58
N LYS A 40 -0.18 -19.05 12.09
CA LYS A 40 -1.27 -19.74 11.40
C LYS A 40 -2.23 -18.74 10.81
N LEU A 41 -2.49 -18.89 9.51
CA LEU A 41 -3.38 -18.05 8.75
C LEU A 41 -4.41 -18.89 8.00
N LYS A 42 -5.49 -18.24 7.61
CA LYS A 42 -6.45 -18.81 6.68
C LYS A 42 -5.87 -18.77 5.28
N ASP A 43 -6.02 -19.84 4.50
CA ASP A 43 -5.71 -19.76 3.08
C ASP A 43 -6.78 -18.91 2.36
N PRO A 44 -6.42 -17.83 1.65
CA PRO A 44 -7.40 -17.03 0.91
C PRO A 44 -8.07 -17.79 -0.24
N ARG A 45 -7.60 -19.00 -0.60
CA ARG A 45 -8.12 -19.81 -1.71
C ARG A 45 -9.21 -20.79 -1.31
N ALA A 46 -9.36 -21.14 -0.03
CA ALA A 46 -10.40 -22.05 0.44
C ALA A 46 -10.79 -21.79 1.90
N CYS A 47 -12.04 -22.08 2.25
CA CYS A 47 -12.58 -21.73 3.57
C CYS A 47 -12.30 -22.76 4.66
N ASP A 48 -12.04 -23.98 4.24
CA ASP A 48 -11.67 -25.13 5.05
C ASP A 48 -10.15 -25.31 5.13
N THR A 49 -9.34 -24.49 4.48
CA THR A 49 -7.88 -24.65 4.46
C THR A 49 -7.15 -23.58 5.26
N TRP A 50 -6.01 -23.98 5.80
CA TRP A 50 -5.14 -23.16 6.62
C TRP A 50 -3.68 -23.36 6.24
N ILE A 51 -2.86 -22.39 6.61
CA ILE A 51 -1.42 -22.41 6.39
C ILE A 51 -0.73 -22.06 7.69
N GLU A 52 0.27 -22.85 8.06
CA GLU A 52 1.19 -22.60 9.16
C GLU A 52 2.56 -22.28 8.58
N CYS A 53 3.07 -21.10 8.87
CA CYS A 53 4.42 -20.69 8.48
C CYS A 53 5.41 -21.24 9.50
N ARG A 54 6.38 -22.03 9.03
CA ARG A 54 7.48 -22.53 9.86
C ARG A 54 8.81 -22.35 9.17
N ASP A 55 9.74 -21.69 9.84
CA ASP A 55 11.08 -21.38 9.33
C ASP A 55 11.01 -20.74 7.92
N GLY A 56 10.05 -19.81 7.74
CA GLY A 56 9.79 -19.15 6.46
C GLY A 56 9.07 -19.99 5.39
N ALA A 57 8.82 -21.29 5.62
CA ALA A 57 8.15 -22.18 4.68
C ALA A 57 6.66 -22.37 4.99
N ALA A 58 5.86 -22.60 3.96
CA ALA A 58 4.42 -22.81 4.11
C ALA A 58 4.03 -24.28 4.31
N ILE A 59 3.36 -24.58 5.42
CA ILE A 59 2.76 -25.89 5.68
C ILE A 59 1.24 -25.75 5.58
N SER A 60 0.63 -26.39 4.58
CA SER A 60 -0.81 -26.34 4.35
C SER A 60 -1.55 -27.49 5.03
N GLY A 61 -2.79 -27.25 5.45
CA GLY A 61 -3.72 -28.27 5.92
C GLY A 61 -5.18 -27.93 5.63
N SER A 62 -6.07 -28.88 5.90
CA SER A 62 -7.51 -28.77 5.66
C SER A 62 -8.28 -29.19 6.90
N CYS A 63 -9.46 -28.59 7.07
CA CYS A 63 -10.46 -28.98 8.05
C CYS A 63 -11.28 -30.17 7.53
N ASP A 64 -11.89 -30.92 8.46
CA ASP A 64 -12.82 -31.99 8.10
C ASP A 64 -14.10 -31.43 7.44
N ALA A 65 -14.84 -32.31 6.78
CA ALA A 65 -16.08 -31.96 6.10
C ALA A 65 -17.07 -31.24 7.03
N GLY A 66 -17.60 -30.10 6.56
CA GLY A 66 -18.55 -29.28 7.32
C GLY A 66 -17.89 -28.28 8.28
N LEU A 67 -16.56 -28.19 8.31
CA LEU A 67 -15.82 -27.24 9.13
C LEU A 67 -15.09 -26.21 8.27
N PHE A 68 -14.99 -24.98 8.77
CA PHE A 68 -14.17 -23.91 8.20
C PHE A 68 -13.08 -23.49 9.18
N TYR A 69 -11.94 -23.05 8.64
CA TYR A 69 -10.85 -22.56 9.46
C TYR A 69 -11.15 -21.14 9.94
N ASP A 70 -11.25 -20.97 11.25
CA ASP A 70 -11.32 -19.67 11.89
C ASP A 70 -9.90 -19.17 12.20
N ARG A 71 -9.53 -18.05 11.57
CA ARG A 71 -8.20 -17.46 11.75
C ARG A 71 -7.99 -16.95 13.18
N GLN A 72 -9.03 -16.45 13.84
CA GLN A 72 -8.92 -15.80 15.14
C GLN A 72 -8.67 -16.82 16.26
N SER A 73 -9.44 -17.92 16.28
CA SER A 73 -9.26 -19.04 17.21
C SER A 73 -8.23 -20.06 16.71
N LYS A 74 -7.67 -19.85 15.51
CA LYS A 74 -6.69 -20.73 14.84
C LYS A 74 -7.14 -22.18 14.74
N SER A 75 -8.45 -22.42 14.58
CA SER A 75 -9.07 -23.75 14.70
C SER A 75 -10.16 -23.97 13.65
N CYS A 76 -10.45 -25.24 13.34
CA CYS A 76 -11.59 -25.61 12.52
C CYS A 76 -12.87 -25.57 13.35
N LEU A 77 -13.85 -24.77 12.92
CA LEU A 77 -15.15 -24.59 13.57
C LEU A 77 -16.28 -24.95 12.59
N PRO A 78 -17.51 -25.23 13.08
CA PRO A 78 -18.66 -25.46 12.21
C PRO A 78 -18.82 -24.35 11.16
N SER A 79 -19.07 -24.74 9.91
CA SER A 79 -19.08 -23.82 8.75
C SER A 79 -20.11 -22.69 8.84
N ASP A 80 -21.19 -22.88 9.61
CA ASP A 80 -22.22 -21.89 9.91
C ASP A 80 -21.79 -20.84 10.95
N SER A 81 -20.74 -21.14 11.74
CA SER A 81 -20.20 -20.24 12.76
C SER A 81 -19.05 -19.35 12.27
N VAL A 82 -18.47 -19.66 11.11
CA VAL A 82 -17.32 -18.93 10.54
C VAL A 82 -17.73 -18.32 9.21
N LYS A 83 -17.51 -17.01 9.06
CA LYS A 83 -17.73 -16.34 7.78
C LYS A 83 -16.69 -16.84 6.75
N CYS A 84 -17.16 -17.58 5.75
CA CYS A 84 -16.34 -17.98 4.62
C CYS A 84 -15.95 -16.77 3.77
N ILE A 85 -14.64 -16.59 3.59
CA ILE A 85 -13.98 -15.53 2.83
C ILE A 85 -12.96 -16.25 1.96
N SER A 86 -13.23 -16.39 0.68
CA SER A 86 -12.34 -17.11 -0.22
C SER A 86 -12.40 -16.50 -1.62
N SER A 87 -11.25 -16.49 -2.28
CA SER A 87 -11.11 -16.24 -3.71
C SER A 87 -11.70 -17.35 -4.58
N ASN A 88 -12.06 -18.50 -3.98
CA ASN A 88 -12.83 -19.57 -4.62
C ASN A 88 -14.18 -19.80 -3.90
N PRO A 89 -15.18 -18.95 -4.16
CA PRO A 89 -16.50 -19.07 -3.53
C PRO A 89 -17.31 -20.29 -4.02
N CYS A 90 -16.84 -21.01 -5.04
CA CYS A 90 -17.47 -22.22 -5.55
C CYS A 90 -16.93 -23.52 -4.94
N ALA A 91 -15.95 -23.46 -4.03
CA ALA A 91 -15.36 -24.65 -3.41
C ALA A 91 -16.41 -25.54 -2.70
N ALA A 92 -17.49 -24.95 -2.18
CA ALA A 92 -18.58 -25.65 -1.50
C ALA A 92 -19.87 -25.77 -2.35
N ILE A 93 -19.87 -25.33 -3.62
CA ILE A 93 -21.07 -25.26 -4.46
C ILE A 93 -20.80 -26.02 -5.76
N GLU A 94 -21.36 -27.22 -5.89
CA GLU A 94 -21.20 -28.04 -7.08
C GLU A 94 -21.78 -27.35 -8.33
N THR A 95 -23.04 -26.94 -8.26
CA THR A 95 -23.71 -26.16 -9.32
C THR A 95 -24.66 -25.16 -8.68
N GLY A 96 -24.57 -23.89 -9.04
CA GLY A 96 -25.38 -22.83 -8.44
C GLY A 96 -24.72 -21.47 -8.52
N PHE A 97 -25.12 -20.55 -7.64
CA PHE A 97 -24.51 -19.23 -7.54
C PHE A 97 -23.89 -18.98 -6.18
N ALA A 98 -22.79 -18.23 -6.18
CA ALA A 98 -22.13 -17.74 -4.98
C ALA A 98 -22.07 -16.21 -5.01
N VAL A 99 -22.15 -15.58 -3.84
CA VAL A 99 -21.89 -14.15 -3.71
C VAL A 99 -20.43 -13.85 -4.03
N ASP A 100 -20.17 -12.70 -4.64
CA ASP A 100 -18.80 -12.16 -4.67
C ASP A 100 -18.51 -11.56 -3.28
N PRO A 101 -17.56 -12.13 -2.52
CA PRO A 101 -17.28 -11.66 -1.15
C PRO A 101 -16.68 -10.24 -1.11
N TYR A 102 -16.27 -9.70 -2.26
CA TYR A 102 -15.56 -8.43 -2.38
C TYR A 102 -16.35 -7.37 -3.16
N SER A 103 -17.47 -7.73 -3.78
CA SER A 103 -18.27 -6.81 -4.59
C SER A 103 -19.76 -7.09 -4.46
N CYS A 104 -20.54 -6.08 -4.06
CA CYS A 104 -22.00 -6.18 -4.07
C CYS A 104 -22.61 -6.27 -5.47
N ASN A 105 -21.87 -5.88 -6.50
CA ASN A 105 -22.29 -5.96 -7.89
C ASN A 105 -21.81 -7.26 -8.55
N GLY A 106 -20.90 -8.00 -7.92
CA GLY A 106 -20.38 -9.27 -8.44
C GLY A 106 -21.13 -10.50 -7.91
N TYR A 107 -21.06 -11.58 -8.68
CA TYR A 107 -21.46 -12.92 -8.27
C TYR A 107 -20.66 -13.96 -9.03
N TYR A 108 -20.74 -15.22 -8.61
CA TYR A 108 -20.11 -16.33 -9.32
C TYR A 108 -21.17 -17.37 -9.69
N TYR A 109 -21.12 -17.84 -10.93
CA TYR A 109 -21.79 -19.07 -11.33
C TYR A 109 -20.82 -20.24 -11.14
N CYS A 110 -21.22 -21.20 -10.32
CA CYS A 110 -20.48 -22.40 -10.02
C CYS A 110 -20.99 -23.55 -10.89
N ARG A 111 -20.07 -24.29 -11.51
CA ARG A 111 -20.36 -25.53 -12.22
C ARG A 111 -19.23 -26.52 -12.01
N GLU A 112 -19.55 -27.69 -11.47
CA GLU A 112 -18.57 -28.71 -11.04
C GLU A 112 -17.51 -28.08 -10.11
N GLY A 113 -17.94 -27.19 -9.20
CA GLY A 113 -17.05 -26.47 -8.27
C GLY A 113 -16.17 -25.39 -8.92
N LYS A 114 -16.26 -25.16 -10.24
CA LYS A 114 -15.52 -24.12 -10.95
C LYS A 114 -16.31 -22.82 -11.01
N ALA A 115 -15.67 -21.73 -10.61
CA ALA A 115 -16.25 -20.40 -10.56
C ALA A 115 -16.11 -19.65 -11.90
N THR A 116 -17.22 -19.11 -12.40
CA THR A 116 -17.25 -18.11 -13.46
C THR A 116 -17.84 -16.82 -12.90
N ARG A 117 -17.07 -15.74 -12.88
CA ARG A 117 -17.54 -14.46 -12.34
C ARG A 117 -18.54 -13.81 -13.30
N GLY A 118 -19.65 -13.32 -12.74
CA GLY A 118 -20.62 -12.45 -13.39
C GLY A 118 -20.71 -11.10 -12.66
N GLU A 119 -21.25 -10.11 -13.35
CA GLU A 119 -21.50 -8.78 -12.80
C GLU A 119 -22.91 -8.35 -13.10
N CYS A 120 -23.53 -7.69 -12.12
CA CYS A 120 -24.81 -7.04 -12.28
C CYS A 120 -24.65 -5.77 -13.12
N LYS A 121 -25.73 -5.33 -13.77
CA LYS A 121 -25.75 -4.02 -14.45
C LYS A 121 -25.47 -2.88 -13.47
N PRO A 122 -25.02 -1.71 -13.93
CA PRO A 122 -24.91 -0.52 -13.08
C PRO A 122 -26.20 -0.29 -12.29
N ASP A 123 -26.06 0.08 -11.01
CA ASP A 123 -27.14 0.29 -10.03
C ASP A 123 -27.88 -0.98 -9.56
N TYR A 124 -27.43 -2.18 -9.95
CA TYR A 124 -27.94 -3.44 -9.43
C TYR A 124 -26.91 -4.10 -8.51
N THR A 125 -27.41 -4.75 -7.47
CA THR A 125 -26.65 -5.56 -6.54
C THR A 125 -27.15 -7.00 -6.57
N TYR A 126 -26.25 -7.96 -6.39
CA TYR A 126 -26.61 -9.37 -6.41
C TYR A 126 -27.32 -9.74 -5.11
N ASN A 127 -28.53 -10.29 -5.23
CA ASN A 127 -29.29 -10.81 -4.10
C ASN A 127 -29.17 -12.35 -4.08
N PRO A 128 -28.45 -12.93 -3.09
CA PRO A 128 -28.28 -14.38 -3.01
C PRO A 128 -29.56 -15.14 -2.68
N GLY A 129 -30.54 -14.52 -2.02
CA GLY A 129 -31.80 -15.17 -1.69
C GLY A 129 -32.74 -15.33 -2.90
N LEU A 130 -32.58 -14.49 -3.92
CA LEU A 130 -33.32 -14.56 -5.18
C LEU A 130 -32.46 -15.07 -6.34
N GLU A 131 -31.18 -15.35 -6.08
CA GLU A 131 -30.15 -15.69 -7.06
C GLU A 131 -30.13 -14.77 -8.29
N THR A 132 -30.40 -13.47 -8.10
CA THR A 132 -30.54 -12.52 -9.21
C THR A 132 -30.09 -11.12 -8.83
N CYS A 133 -29.79 -10.32 -9.84
CA CYS A 133 -29.45 -8.91 -9.67
C CYS A 133 -30.75 -8.11 -9.51
N ILE A 134 -30.89 -7.39 -8.40
CA ILE A 134 -32.00 -6.46 -8.19
C ILE A 134 -31.47 -5.08 -7.82
N ARG A 135 -32.29 -4.07 -8.05
CA ARG A 135 -31.97 -2.69 -7.68
C ARG A 135 -32.10 -2.53 -6.16
N ASP A 136 -31.21 -1.74 -5.56
CA ASP A 136 -31.27 -1.32 -4.15
C ASP A 136 -31.28 -2.47 -3.13
N TYR A 137 -30.78 -3.67 -3.49
CA TYR A 137 -30.58 -4.71 -2.49
C TYR A 137 -29.50 -4.24 -1.51
N PRO A 138 -29.80 -4.13 -0.19
CA PRO A 138 -28.85 -3.69 0.80
C PRO A 138 -27.81 -4.78 1.00
N CYS A 139 -26.78 -4.73 0.18
CA CYS A 139 -25.60 -5.57 0.31
C CYS A 139 -24.54 -4.81 1.08
N THR A 140 -24.00 -5.45 2.11
CA THR A 140 -22.85 -4.95 2.84
C THR A 140 -21.61 -5.69 2.35
N VAL A 141 -20.80 -5.07 1.48
CA VAL A 141 -19.41 -5.53 1.31
C VAL A 141 -18.73 -5.26 2.64
N GLY A 142 -18.57 -6.30 3.45
CA GLY A 142 -18.03 -6.15 4.80
C GLY A 142 -16.51 -6.10 4.83
N MET A 143 -15.82 -6.33 3.70
CA MET A 143 -14.39 -6.62 3.67
C MET A 143 -13.72 -6.11 2.40
N ASP A 144 -12.55 -5.52 2.58
CA ASP A 144 -11.64 -5.12 1.51
C ASP A 144 -10.93 -6.36 0.94
N PRO A 145 -11.05 -6.66 -0.38
CA PRO A 145 -10.38 -7.81 -1.02
C PRO A 145 -8.87 -7.86 -0.81
N ASN A 146 -8.23 -6.71 -0.63
CA ASN A 146 -6.79 -6.61 -0.50
C ASN A 146 -6.32 -6.57 0.96
N SER A 147 -7.25 -6.59 1.92
CA SER A 147 -6.89 -6.54 3.33
C SER A 147 -6.33 -7.87 3.80
N ILE A 148 -5.10 -7.83 4.29
CA ILE A 148 -4.43 -8.98 4.90
C ILE A 148 -5.12 -9.45 6.19
N CYS A 149 -5.89 -8.58 6.82
CA CYS A 149 -6.68 -8.92 7.99
C CYS A 149 -7.84 -9.87 7.69
N ASN A 150 -8.10 -10.20 6.42
CA ASN A 150 -9.01 -11.29 6.06
C ASN A 150 -8.43 -12.68 6.35
N ILE A 151 -7.11 -12.81 6.39
CA ILE A 151 -6.43 -14.10 6.52
C ILE A 151 -5.61 -14.24 7.80
N LEU A 152 -5.17 -13.13 8.38
CA LEU A 152 -4.42 -13.12 9.64
C LEU A 152 -5.29 -12.86 10.87
N PRO A 153 -4.96 -13.49 12.02
CA PRO A 153 -5.51 -13.09 13.31
C PRO A 153 -4.96 -11.73 13.77
N ASP A 154 -5.69 -11.12 14.69
CA ASP A 154 -5.24 -9.88 15.34
C ASP A 154 -3.90 -10.07 16.06
N GLY A 155 -3.04 -9.04 15.99
CA GLY A 155 -1.75 -8.98 16.68
C GLY A 155 -0.61 -9.75 16.02
N VAL A 156 -0.83 -10.37 14.86
CA VAL A 156 0.29 -10.90 14.05
C VAL A 156 0.98 -9.72 13.36
N PHE A 157 2.30 -9.66 13.48
CA PHE A 157 3.11 -8.69 12.76
C PHE A 157 3.54 -9.25 11.40
N ILE A 158 3.60 -8.33 10.43
CA ILE A 158 3.92 -8.59 9.04
C ILE A 158 5.00 -7.60 8.66
N LYS A 159 6.11 -8.08 8.12
CA LYS A 159 7.16 -7.21 7.58
C LYS A 159 6.66 -6.53 6.31
N ASP A 160 6.93 -5.24 6.18
CA ASP A 160 6.76 -4.54 4.92
C ASP A 160 7.79 -5.08 3.92
N ASP A 161 7.33 -5.62 2.81
CA ASP A 161 8.21 -6.22 1.81
C ASP A 161 9.03 -5.18 1.07
N SER A 162 8.61 -3.90 1.07
CA SER A 162 9.18 -2.76 0.37
C SER A 162 9.99 -1.82 1.26
N ASN A 163 9.83 -1.93 2.58
CA ASN A 163 10.52 -1.11 3.58
C ASN A 163 11.03 -1.98 4.74
N CYS A 164 12.35 -2.15 4.84
CA CYS A 164 12.93 -3.00 5.88
C CYS A 164 12.76 -2.48 7.31
N ASN A 165 12.43 -1.20 7.49
CA ASN A 165 12.10 -0.59 8.78
C ASN A 165 10.57 -0.65 9.07
N GLY A 166 9.75 -0.97 8.06
CA GLY A 166 8.29 -0.99 8.16
C GLY A 166 7.72 -2.34 8.60
N TRP A 167 6.60 -2.28 9.31
CA TRP A 167 5.80 -3.44 9.66
C TRP A 167 4.30 -3.09 9.71
N GLN A 168 3.48 -4.12 9.69
CA GLN A 168 2.02 -4.01 9.73
C GLN A 168 1.44 -5.02 10.72
N THR A 169 0.27 -4.74 11.26
CA THR A 169 -0.50 -5.69 12.07
C THR A 169 -2.00 -5.51 11.89
N CYS A 170 -2.76 -6.53 12.25
CA CYS A 170 -4.21 -6.48 12.24
C CYS A 170 -4.76 -6.24 13.63
N TRP A 171 -5.73 -5.34 13.72
CA TRP A 171 -6.51 -5.13 14.93
C TRP A 171 -7.98 -4.89 14.59
N LYS A 172 -8.85 -5.80 15.04
CA LYS A 172 -10.30 -5.76 14.79
C LYS A 172 -10.65 -5.60 13.30
N GLY A 173 -9.88 -6.25 12.44
CA GLY A 173 -10.07 -6.21 10.99
C GLY A 173 -9.50 -4.97 10.28
N SER A 174 -8.87 -4.04 11.00
CA SER A 174 -8.16 -2.90 10.41
C SER A 174 -6.65 -3.16 10.37
N VAL A 175 -6.02 -2.81 9.25
CA VAL A 175 -4.56 -2.82 9.12
C VAL A 175 -4.01 -1.60 9.84
N ILE A 176 -3.04 -1.82 10.72
CA ILE A 176 -2.22 -0.81 11.35
C ILE A 176 -0.83 -0.93 10.72
N VAL A 177 -0.31 0.17 10.20
CA VAL A 177 1.03 0.26 9.61
C VAL A 177 1.88 1.14 10.53
N ASP A 178 3.11 0.72 10.78
CA ASP A 178 4.04 1.44 11.64
C ASP A 178 5.50 1.07 11.28
N THR A 179 6.46 1.66 11.97
CA THR A 179 7.89 1.48 11.72
C THR A 179 8.66 1.15 12.99
N CYS A 180 9.81 0.49 12.85
CA CYS A 180 10.78 0.40 13.91
C CYS A 180 11.35 1.77 14.27
N SER A 181 11.75 1.97 15.52
CA SER A 181 12.41 3.21 15.93
C SER A 181 13.75 3.40 15.19
N ASP A 182 14.13 4.65 14.93
CA ASP A 182 15.40 5.02 14.30
C ASP A 182 15.69 4.23 13.01
N THR A 183 16.84 3.55 12.95
CA THR A 183 17.33 2.79 11.79
C THR A 183 17.22 1.28 11.96
N PHE A 184 16.45 0.80 12.96
CA PHE A 184 16.26 -0.64 13.18
C PHE A 184 15.43 -1.27 12.05
N TYR A 185 15.68 -2.54 11.74
CA TYR A 185 14.93 -3.29 10.74
C TYR A 185 13.95 -4.25 11.42
N PHE A 186 12.81 -4.46 10.81
CA PHE A 186 11.83 -5.41 11.31
C PHE A 186 12.24 -6.85 10.94
N ASP A 187 12.54 -7.65 11.96
CA ASP A 187 12.73 -9.09 11.83
C ASP A 187 11.35 -9.77 11.81
N ALA A 188 10.95 -10.23 10.61
CA ALA A 188 9.71 -10.93 10.41
C ALA A 188 9.62 -12.19 11.27
N GLN A 189 10.69 -13.00 11.32
CA GLN A 189 10.68 -14.32 11.95
C GLN A 189 10.51 -14.21 13.47
N GLN A 190 11.09 -13.18 14.07
CA GLN A 190 11.00 -12.91 15.50
C GLN A 190 9.83 -11.98 15.88
N GLY A 191 9.27 -11.26 14.92
CA GLY A 191 8.18 -10.31 15.14
C GLY A 191 8.61 -9.06 15.92
N GLN A 192 9.87 -8.64 15.78
CA GLN A 192 10.42 -7.50 16.52
C GLN A 192 11.45 -6.72 15.70
N CYS A 193 11.74 -5.50 16.13
CA CYS A 193 12.80 -4.70 15.57
C CYS A 193 14.17 -5.22 16.04
N ASP A 194 15.09 -5.41 15.11
CA ASP A 194 16.47 -5.81 15.38
C ASP A 194 17.43 -4.96 14.52
N TYR A 195 18.71 -5.04 14.83
CA TYR A 195 19.73 -4.29 14.14
C TYR A 195 19.80 -4.68 12.65
N PRO A 196 20.06 -3.74 11.73
CA PRO A 196 20.12 -4.00 10.29
C PRO A 196 20.98 -5.20 9.88
N GLN A 197 22.11 -5.42 10.54
CA GLN A 197 23.01 -6.54 10.23
C GLN A 197 22.46 -7.92 10.59
N ASN A 198 21.42 -8.00 11.44
CA ASN A 198 20.80 -9.26 11.85
C ASN A 198 19.59 -9.63 10.99
N VAL A 199 19.10 -8.71 10.16
CA VAL A 199 17.84 -8.86 9.42
C VAL A 199 18.11 -8.87 7.93
N GLU A 200 17.71 -9.95 7.25
CA GLU A 200 17.78 -10.00 5.79
C GLU A 200 16.82 -8.97 5.18
N CYS A 201 17.37 -8.06 4.38
CA CYS A 201 16.67 -6.96 3.73
C CYS A 201 16.87 -7.11 2.22
N ARG A 202 15.83 -7.60 1.53
CA ARG A 202 15.85 -7.81 0.06
C ARG A 202 15.86 -6.51 -0.72
N HIS A 203 15.44 -5.42 -0.09
CA HIS A 203 15.81 -4.08 -0.50
C HIS A 203 17.18 -3.77 0.08
N THR A 204 18.23 -4.39 -0.46
CA THR A 204 19.56 -3.80 -0.31
C THR A 204 19.39 -2.32 -0.61
N GLU A 205 19.77 -1.46 0.33
CA GLU A 205 19.90 -0.04 0.04
C GLU A 205 20.53 0.07 -1.35
N PRO A 206 19.95 0.87 -2.26
CA PRO A 206 20.56 1.09 -3.56
C PRO A 206 22.06 1.31 -3.33
N PRO A 207 22.94 0.70 -4.15
CA PRO A 207 24.38 0.85 -3.97
C PRO A 207 24.70 2.34 -3.74
N PRO A 208 25.59 2.66 -2.79
CA PRO A 208 25.83 4.03 -2.36
C PRO A 208 25.95 4.94 -3.56
N ILE A 209 25.10 5.97 -3.63
CA ILE A 209 25.08 6.86 -4.77
C ILE A 209 26.31 7.76 -4.63
N VAL A 210 27.32 7.53 -5.46
CA VAL A 210 28.49 8.41 -5.52
C VAL A 210 28.07 9.74 -6.14
N ALA A 211 28.31 10.82 -5.41
CA ALA A 211 27.96 12.17 -5.82
C ALA A 211 28.90 12.66 -6.92
N ASP A 212 28.36 13.45 -7.85
CA ASP A 212 29.19 14.34 -8.66
C ASP A 212 29.85 15.39 -7.72
N PRO A 213 31.15 15.72 -7.89
CA PRO A 213 31.83 16.73 -7.09
C PRO A 213 31.10 18.08 -7.00
N ASP A 214 30.35 18.47 -8.04
CA ASP A 214 29.61 19.73 -8.06
C ASP A 214 28.32 19.68 -7.20
N VAL A 215 27.76 18.49 -6.99
CA VAL A 215 26.55 18.29 -6.19
C VAL A 215 26.90 18.23 -4.69
N CYS A 216 27.95 17.50 -4.33
CA CYS A 216 28.46 17.41 -2.97
C CYS A 216 29.90 17.93 -2.89
N PRO A 217 30.11 19.26 -2.85
CA PRO A 217 31.45 19.84 -2.77
C PRO A 217 32.17 19.56 -1.44
N GLN A 218 31.43 19.21 -0.38
CA GLN A 218 32.00 18.89 0.93
C GLN A 218 31.07 17.96 1.73
N SER A 219 31.63 17.21 2.67
CA SER A 219 30.90 16.41 3.64
C SER A 219 30.14 17.30 4.64
N GLY A 220 29.00 16.81 5.15
CA GLY A 220 28.24 17.49 6.19
C GLY A 220 27.16 18.47 5.70
N ILE A 221 26.95 18.59 4.38
CA ILE A 221 25.88 19.43 3.81
C ILE A 221 24.70 18.58 3.36
N PHE A 222 23.55 19.23 3.24
CA PHE A 222 22.34 18.64 2.69
C PHE A 222 21.98 19.30 1.36
N VAL A 223 21.58 18.49 0.39
CA VAL A 223 21.19 18.92 -0.95
C VAL A 223 19.84 18.34 -1.32
N SER A 224 19.08 19.01 -2.19
CA SER A 224 17.79 18.49 -2.65
C SER A 224 18.00 17.22 -3.49
N ASP A 225 17.04 16.31 -3.47
CA ASP A 225 17.05 15.12 -4.34
C ASP A 225 16.76 15.43 -5.82
N GLY A 226 16.37 16.68 -6.13
CA GLY A 226 16.05 17.16 -7.47
C GLY A 226 14.77 16.57 -8.08
N LYS A 227 13.95 15.86 -7.29
CA LYS A 227 12.77 15.11 -7.75
C LYS A 227 11.54 15.38 -6.92
N THR A 228 11.69 15.49 -5.60
CA THR A 228 10.60 15.66 -4.66
C THR A 228 10.83 16.87 -3.77
N CYS A 229 9.76 17.47 -3.27
CA CYS A 229 9.89 18.64 -2.40
C CYS A 229 10.25 18.26 -0.95
N ASN A 230 10.03 17.01 -0.53
CA ASN A 230 10.40 16.56 0.81
C ASN A 230 11.72 15.78 0.84
N GLY A 231 12.24 15.31 -0.29
CA GLY A 231 13.46 14.50 -0.38
C GLY A 231 14.74 15.33 -0.43
N TYR A 232 15.80 14.78 0.18
CA TYR A 232 17.12 15.35 0.21
C TYR A 232 18.20 14.27 0.29
N TYR A 233 19.45 14.68 0.09
CA TYR A 233 20.63 13.87 0.38
C TYR A 233 21.50 14.55 1.41
N TYR A 234 22.10 13.75 2.30
CA TYR A 234 23.22 14.16 3.14
C TYR A 234 24.54 13.74 2.49
N CYS A 235 25.43 14.69 2.26
CA CYS A 235 26.73 14.44 1.68
C CYS A 235 27.69 13.87 2.74
N HIS A 236 28.21 12.68 2.50
CA HIS A 236 29.14 11.99 3.41
C HIS A 236 30.39 11.52 2.66
N GLU A 237 31.57 11.93 3.12
CA GLU A 237 32.84 11.41 2.60
C GLU A 237 33.11 10.01 3.18
N SER A 238 33.29 9.03 2.30
CA SER A 238 33.61 7.64 2.65
C SER A 238 35.08 7.47 3.06
N GLU A 239 35.42 6.32 3.64
CA GLU A 239 36.81 5.95 3.98
C GLU A 239 37.75 5.91 2.76
N LEU A 240 37.21 5.76 1.55
CA LEU A 240 37.95 5.76 0.29
C LEU A 240 38.09 7.16 -0.33
N GLY A 241 37.56 8.20 0.32
CA GLY A 241 37.56 9.59 -0.17
C GLY A 241 36.48 9.89 -1.22
N GLU A 242 35.54 8.97 -1.46
CA GLU A 242 34.39 9.20 -2.34
C GLU A 242 33.27 9.93 -1.59
N MET A 243 32.67 10.92 -2.24
CA MET A 243 31.48 11.60 -1.73
C MET A 243 30.23 10.76 -1.99
N LEU A 244 29.52 10.38 -0.94
CA LEU A 244 28.29 9.60 -0.99
C LEU A 244 27.07 10.49 -0.72
N LEU A 245 25.98 10.24 -1.44
CA LEU A 245 24.66 10.80 -1.21
C LEU A 245 23.83 9.84 -0.36
N LEU A 246 23.65 10.15 0.92
CA LEU A 246 22.76 9.38 1.80
C LEU A 246 21.33 9.93 1.71
N PRO A 247 20.34 9.17 1.20
CA PRO A 247 18.98 9.67 1.02
C PRO A 247 18.30 9.96 2.36
N GLY A 248 17.48 11.01 2.37
CA GLY A 248 16.61 11.37 3.49
C GLY A 248 15.34 12.04 2.99
N ALA A 249 14.33 12.09 3.85
CA ALA A 249 13.07 12.75 3.55
C ALA A 249 12.55 13.50 4.78
N CYS A 250 12.00 14.69 4.56
CA CYS A 250 11.31 15.44 5.59
C CYS A 250 10.03 14.72 6.03
N SER A 251 9.73 14.82 7.33
CA SER A 251 8.47 14.32 7.92
C SER A 251 7.25 14.91 7.20
N ALA A 252 6.12 14.19 7.25
CA ALA A 252 4.85 14.63 6.66
C ALA A 252 4.51 16.10 6.97
N GLY A 253 4.09 16.86 5.95
CA GLY A 253 3.79 18.29 6.07
C GLY A 253 4.98 19.23 5.96
N ARG A 254 6.20 18.72 5.74
CA ARG A 254 7.41 19.54 5.65
C ARG A 254 8.18 19.26 4.37
N PHE A 255 8.72 20.31 3.77
CA PHE A 255 9.54 20.27 2.57
C PHE A 255 10.98 20.67 2.87
N PHE A 256 11.90 20.08 2.13
CA PHE A 256 13.31 20.33 2.27
C PHE A 256 13.69 21.65 1.60
N SER A 257 14.23 22.57 2.39
CA SER A 257 14.86 23.79 1.91
C SER A 257 16.37 23.65 2.01
N ALA A 258 17.09 23.77 0.90
CA ALA A 258 18.56 23.77 0.88
C ALA A 258 19.19 25.04 1.49
N ILE A 259 18.38 25.98 1.99
CA ILE A 259 18.85 27.22 2.63
C ILE A 259 19.50 26.89 3.98
N GLN A 260 20.62 27.55 4.31
CA GLN A 260 21.30 27.46 5.61
C GLN A 260 21.53 26.02 6.14
N GLN A 261 22.31 25.21 5.38
CA GLN A 261 22.67 23.82 5.73
C GLN A 261 21.54 22.79 5.65
N GLY A 262 20.37 23.13 5.09
CA GLY A 262 19.29 22.17 4.88
C GLY A 262 18.34 22.09 6.06
N VAL A 263 17.10 22.52 5.85
CA VAL A 263 16.06 22.51 6.89
C VAL A 263 14.71 22.08 6.32
N CYS A 264 14.00 21.23 7.06
CA CYS A 264 12.61 20.90 6.75
C CYS A 264 11.69 22.02 7.24
N VAL A 265 11.04 22.72 6.31
CA VAL A 265 10.11 23.84 6.60
C VAL A 265 8.68 23.42 6.29
N PRO A 266 7.65 24.04 6.91
CA PRO A 266 6.26 23.82 6.52
C PRO A 266 6.05 24.05 5.02
N GLN A 267 5.32 23.16 4.36
CA GLN A 267 5.19 23.10 2.91
C GLN A 267 4.55 24.34 2.25
N GLU A 268 3.68 25.05 2.97
CA GLU A 268 3.03 26.28 2.52
C GLU A 268 4.00 27.47 2.49
N LYS A 269 5.15 27.33 3.16
CA LYS A 269 6.19 28.36 3.26
C LYS A 269 7.33 28.16 2.26
N LEU A 270 7.30 27.11 1.44
CA LEU A 270 8.36 26.82 0.48
C LEU A 270 7.83 26.72 -0.94
N HIS A 271 8.34 27.62 -1.78
CA HIS A 271 8.25 27.46 -3.23
C HIS A 271 9.16 26.31 -3.67
N CYS A 272 8.60 25.33 -4.38
CA CYS A 272 9.34 24.16 -4.83
C CYS A 272 8.86 23.74 -6.21
N SER A 273 9.78 23.55 -7.16
CA SER A 273 9.47 23.15 -8.54
C SER A 273 9.42 21.64 -8.76
N TYR A 274 9.65 20.85 -7.70
CA TYR A 274 9.66 19.38 -7.74
C TYR A 274 8.30 18.79 -7.33
N ASP A 275 8.19 17.46 -7.24
CA ASP A 275 6.92 16.83 -6.88
C ASP A 275 6.55 17.14 -5.42
N ARG A 276 5.44 17.87 -5.26
CA ARG A 276 4.88 18.27 -3.96
C ARG A 276 4.02 17.16 -3.33
N CYS A 277 3.70 16.09 -4.07
CA CYS A 277 2.92 14.96 -3.58
C CYS A 277 3.73 13.92 -2.82
N ALA A 278 5.06 14.02 -2.78
CA ALA A 278 5.91 13.05 -2.12
C ALA A 278 5.59 12.94 -0.61
N GLY A 279 5.35 11.69 -0.16
CA GLY A 279 4.91 11.39 1.21
C GLY A 279 3.43 11.69 1.50
N ARG A 280 2.60 11.91 0.48
CA ARG A 280 1.17 12.27 0.59
C ARG A 280 0.28 11.32 -0.19
N GLY A 281 -1.01 11.31 0.11
CA GLY A 281 -1.98 10.56 -0.69
C GLY A 281 -2.01 9.03 -0.46
N HIS A 282 -1.36 8.53 0.62
CA HIS A 282 -1.30 7.08 0.92
C HIS A 282 -2.53 6.54 1.66
N ALA A 283 -3.17 7.35 2.52
CA ALA A 283 -4.37 6.94 3.27
C ALA A 283 -5.68 7.35 2.59
N HIS A 284 -5.66 8.47 1.87
CA HIS A 284 -6.76 9.05 1.11
C HIS A 284 -6.17 10.07 0.12
N ILE A 285 -6.91 10.43 -0.92
CA ILE A 285 -6.50 11.49 -1.85
C ILE A 285 -6.19 12.77 -1.07
N GLN A 286 -5.04 13.35 -1.34
CA GLN A 286 -4.64 14.66 -0.81
C GLN A 286 -4.35 15.60 -1.97
N LEU A 287 -4.53 16.89 -1.74
CA LEU A 287 -4.33 17.94 -2.71
C LEU A 287 -3.22 18.89 -2.22
N VAL A 288 -2.39 19.39 -3.13
CA VAL A 288 -1.32 20.35 -2.80
C VAL A 288 -1.34 21.51 -3.77
N ASN A 289 -0.93 22.71 -3.35
CA ASN A 289 -0.84 23.84 -4.28
C ASN A 289 0.14 23.53 -5.43
N VAL A 290 -0.15 24.05 -6.63
CA VAL A 290 0.80 24.04 -7.75
C VAL A 290 1.67 25.30 -7.68
N SER A 291 2.93 25.18 -8.06
CA SER A 291 3.88 26.30 -8.04
C SER A 291 3.65 27.25 -9.21
N ASN A 292 3.87 28.56 -8.98
CA ASN A 292 3.81 29.62 -10.00
C ASN A 292 2.42 29.90 -10.62
N ASP A 293 1.32 29.62 -9.91
CA ASP A 293 -0.03 29.83 -10.42
C ASP A 293 -0.85 30.87 -9.63
N GLY A 294 -0.23 31.53 -8.64
CA GLY A 294 -0.92 32.46 -7.76
C GLY A 294 -1.92 31.80 -6.83
N CYS A 295 -1.68 30.54 -6.46
CA CYS A 295 -2.50 29.71 -5.58
C CYS A 295 -3.88 29.37 -6.14
N ARG A 296 -4.01 29.25 -7.46
CA ARG A 296 -5.29 28.96 -8.14
C ARG A 296 -5.50 27.48 -8.44
N GLY A 297 -4.41 26.73 -8.54
CA GLY A 297 -4.40 25.33 -8.91
C GLY A 297 -3.90 24.43 -7.81
N PHE A 298 -4.18 23.15 -8.02
CA PHE A 298 -3.83 22.07 -7.13
C PHE A 298 -3.39 20.83 -7.90
N ALA A 299 -2.46 20.08 -7.33
CA ALA A 299 -2.12 18.73 -7.77
C ALA A 299 -2.88 17.72 -6.91
N VAL A 300 -3.39 16.67 -7.56
CA VAL A 300 -4.03 15.53 -6.91
C VAL A 300 -2.96 14.49 -6.61
N CYS A 301 -2.79 14.19 -5.33
CA CYS A 301 -1.79 13.26 -4.83
C CYS A 301 -2.41 11.90 -4.51
N GLN A 302 -1.84 10.86 -5.09
CA GLN A 302 -2.13 9.47 -4.75
C GLN A 302 -0.80 8.70 -4.67
N ASP A 303 -0.61 7.95 -3.58
CA ASP A 303 0.58 7.12 -3.35
C ASP A 303 1.92 7.86 -3.53
N GLY A 304 1.99 9.10 -3.05
CA GLY A 304 3.20 9.92 -3.09
C GLY A 304 3.45 10.64 -4.42
N LEU A 305 2.55 10.51 -5.40
CA LEU A 305 2.74 11.01 -6.76
C LEU A 305 1.63 11.96 -7.18
N THR A 306 2.00 12.95 -7.98
CA THR A 306 1.01 13.77 -8.70
C THR A 306 0.36 12.94 -9.82
N ILE A 307 -0.93 12.62 -9.68
CA ILE A 307 -1.68 11.86 -10.70
C ILE A 307 -2.44 12.75 -11.68
N GLU A 308 -2.83 13.95 -11.25
CA GLU A 308 -3.56 14.93 -12.04
C GLU A 308 -3.34 16.33 -11.46
N THR A 309 -3.62 17.36 -12.25
CA THR A 309 -3.66 18.75 -11.77
C THR A 309 -5.01 19.37 -12.13
N GLY A 310 -5.49 20.26 -11.28
CA GLY A 310 -6.73 20.99 -11.46
C GLY A 310 -6.57 22.47 -11.14
N THR A 311 -7.59 23.24 -11.50
CA THR A 311 -7.69 24.67 -11.15
C THR A 311 -9.01 24.89 -10.45
N CYS A 312 -9.02 25.74 -9.43
CA CYS A 312 -10.23 26.11 -8.75
C CYS A 312 -11.22 26.82 -9.71
N PRO A 313 -12.53 26.60 -9.54
CA PRO A 313 -13.54 27.24 -10.37
C PRO A 313 -13.62 28.75 -10.09
N GLU A 314 -14.20 29.50 -11.03
CA GLU A 314 -14.58 30.91 -10.82
C GLU A 314 -13.45 31.83 -10.29
N GLU A 315 -12.20 31.57 -10.69
CA GLU A 315 -11.03 32.34 -10.25
C GLU A 315 -10.79 32.31 -8.73
N GLN A 316 -11.25 31.25 -8.05
CA GLN A 316 -10.99 30.99 -6.64
C GLN A 316 -9.54 30.56 -6.38
N TYR A 317 -9.17 30.60 -5.11
CA TYR A 317 -7.86 30.18 -4.62
C TYR A 317 -7.93 28.81 -3.95
N PHE A 318 -6.94 27.96 -4.20
CA PHE A 318 -6.79 26.69 -3.51
C PHE A 318 -6.07 26.87 -2.18
N ASP A 319 -6.76 26.55 -1.09
CA ASP A 319 -6.19 26.48 0.25
C ASP A 319 -5.75 25.06 0.60
N GLU A 320 -4.44 24.83 0.56
CA GLU A 320 -3.81 23.55 0.90
C GLU A 320 -4.02 23.13 2.38
N LEU A 321 -4.33 24.04 3.31
CA LEU A 321 -4.61 23.65 4.70
C LEU A 321 -6.01 23.06 4.86
N THR A 322 -7.01 23.65 4.19
CA THR A 322 -8.40 23.18 4.24
C THR A 322 -8.76 22.19 3.13
N GLN A 323 -7.85 21.99 2.18
CA GLN A 323 -7.96 21.11 1.02
C GLN A 323 -9.15 21.50 0.11
N ARG A 324 -9.43 22.80 -0.01
CA ARG A 324 -10.63 23.32 -0.71
C ARG A 324 -10.32 24.61 -1.48
N CYS A 325 -11.12 24.85 -2.51
CA CYS A 325 -11.19 26.14 -3.17
C CYS A 325 -11.99 27.13 -2.31
N THR A 326 -11.53 28.37 -2.25
CA THR A 326 -12.12 29.45 -1.46
C THR A 326 -12.04 30.77 -2.21
N ASP A 327 -13.00 31.67 -1.94
CA ASP A 327 -12.98 33.05 -2.43
C ASP A 327 -12.00 33.94 -1.64
N GLU A 328 -11.52 33.46 -0.49
CA GLU A 328 -10.50 34.14 0.29
C GLU A 328 -9.15 34.10 -0.45
N ILE A 329 -8.45 35.24 -0.48
CA ILE A 329 -7.15 35.33 -1.14
C ILE A 329 -6.13 34.47 -0.39
N ILE A 330 -5.64 33.43 -1.05
CA ILE A 330 -4.51 32.61 -0.56
C ILE A 330 -3.21 33.15 -1.16
N SER A 331 -2.21 33.35 -0.30
CA SER A 331 -0.91 33.90 -0.68
C SER A 331 0.24 33.10 -0.06
N TYR A 332 0.22 31.78 -0.24
CA TYR A 332 1.31 30.91 0.22
C TYR A 332 2.55 31.10 -0.65
N ALA A 333 3.74 31.01 -0.04
CA ALA A 333 4.99 31.04 -0.79
C ALA A 333 5.08 29.84 -1.76
N ALA A 334 4.43 28.73 -1.41
CA ALA A 334 4.29 27.53 -2.22
C ALA A 334 3.84 27.77 -3.67
N CYS A 335 2.91 28.71 -3.88
CA CYS A 335 2.24 28.97 -5.16
C CYS A 335 2.44 30.41 -5.65
N ALA A 336 3.30 31.16 -4.95
CA ALA A 336 3.75 32.46 -5.41
C ALA A 336 4.42 32.34 -6.80
N PRO A 337 4.21 33.35 -7.68
CA PRO A 337 4.79 33.40 -9.02
C PRO A 337 6.29 33.70 -9.04
#